data_AF-A0A2E6GVN2-F1
#
_entry.id   AF-A0A2E6GVN2-F1
#
_cell.length_a   1.000
_cell.length_b   1.000
_cell.length_c   1.000
_cell.angle_alpha   90.00
_cell.angle_beta   90.00
_cell.angle_gamma   90.00
#
_symmetry.space_group_name_H-M   'P 1'
#
loop_
_entity.id
_entity.type
_entity.pdbx_description
1 polymer ?
#
loop_
_entity_poly.entity_id
_entity_poly.type
_entity_poly.pdbx_seq_one_letter_code
_entity_poly.pdbx_strand_id
1 'polypeptide(L)'
;MKERLKIKKWFGLNDKFFFKNLPFILFLTFLGVLYITNSYYLEGTVRDMGSIKNKINDQNNEFVITKTQVSIKGQRNEVVNKVEKLGLKESEKPPFQLQEKENK
;
A
#
# COMPACT_ATOMS: atom_id res chain seq x y z
N MET A 1 -14.89 44.32 -40.65
CA MET A 1 -13.43 44.50 -40.52
C MET A 1 -12.96 44.96 -39.14
N LYS A 2 -13.73 45.81 -38.41
CA LYS A 2 -13.34 46.38 -37.11
C LYS A 2 -13.22 45.38 -35.94
N GLU A 3 -14.00 44.29 -35.95
CA GLU A 3 -13.97 43.26 -34.89
C GLU A 3 -12.66 42.45 -34.87
N ARG A 4 -12.07 42.16 -36.04
CA ARG A 4 -10.76 41.47 -36.11
C ARG A 4 -9.61 42.29 -35.53
N LEU A 5 -9.70 43.62 -35.63
CA LEU A 5 -8.71 44.54 -35.06
C LEU A 5 -8.80 44.62 -33.53
N LYS A 6 -10.01 44.48 -32.95
CA LYS A 6 -10.19 44.44 -31.48
C LYS A 6 -9.58 43.18 -30.86
N ILE A 7 -9.77 42.02 -31.48
CA ILE A 7 -9.20 40.75 -31.00
C ILE A 7 -7.67 40.83 -30.99
N LYS A 8 -7.07 41.35 -32.07
CA LYS A 8 -5.60 41.53 -32.17
C LYS A 8 -5.06 42.50 -31.11
N LYS A 9 -5.83 43.54 -30.76
CA LYS A 9 -5.46 44.55 -29.76
C LYS A 9 -5.66 44.05 -28.31
N TRP A 10 -6.68 43.22 -28.08
CA TRP A 10 -6.96 42.56 -26.79
C TRP A 10 -5.96 41.44 -26.48
N PHE A 11 -5.49 40.72 -27.50
CA PHE A 11 -4.44 39.71 -27.35
C PHE A 11 -3.02 40.31 -27.18
N GLY A 12 -2.86 41.63 -27.24
CA GLY A 12 -1.61 42.31 -26.87
C GLY A 12 -0.36 41.81 -27.60
N LEU A 13 -0.50 41.21 -28.78
CA LEU A 13 0.62 40.71 -29.58
C LEU A 13 1.25 41.87 -30.34
N ASN A 14 1.95 42.74 -29.60
CA ASN A 14 3.02 43.52 -30.20
C ASN A 14 4.14 42.53 -30.52
N ASP A 15 4.54 42.42 -31.79
CA ASP A 15 5.60 41.50 -32.23
C ASP A 15 6.87 41.66 -31.37
N LYS A 16 7.16 42.90 -30.96
CA LYS A 16 8.26 43.23 -30.04
C LYS A 16 8.15 42.56 -28.65
N PHE A 17 6.94 42.42 -28.10
CA PHE A 17 6.72 41.74 -26.81
C PHE A 17 6.86 40.22 -26.96
N PHE A 18 6.40 39.65 -28.08
CA PHE A 18 6.57 38.23 -28.37
C PHE A 18 8.06 37.87 -28.52
N PHE A 19 8.82 38.62 -29.31
CA PHE A 19 10.27 38.40 -29.47
C PHE A 19 11.06 38.63 -28.17
N LYS A 20 10.63 39.57 -27.31
CA LYS A 20 11.27 39.82 -26.01
C LYS A 20 11.06 38.68 -25.00
N ASN A 21 9.89 38.03 -25.03
CA ASN A 21 9.54 36.94 -24.11
C ASN A 21 9.71 35.54 -24.73
N LEU A 22 10.15 35.46 -25.98
CA LEU A 22 10.41 34.22 -26.69
C LEU A 22 11.25 33.20 -25.89
N PRO A 23 12.39 33.56 -25.25
CA PRO A 23 13.15 32.60 -24.45
C PRO A 23 12.37 32.06 -23.25
N PHE A 24 11.48 32.86 -22.65
CA PHE A 24 10.64 32.44 -21.53
C PHE A 24 9.54 31.46 -21.96
N ILE A 25 8.92 31.71 -23.12
CA ILE A 25 7.92 30.80 -23.70
C ILE A 25 8.58 29.48 -24.11
N LEU A 26 9.81 29.53 -24.65
CA LEU A 26 10.59 28.33 -24.96
C LEU A 26 10.90 27.52 -23.70
N PHE A 27 11.28 28.20 -22.60
CA PHE A 27 11.51 27.58 -21.30
C PHE A 27 10.26 26.87 -20.77
N LEU A 28 9.09 27.53 -20.82
CA LEU A 28 7.82 26.92 -20.41
C LEU A 28 7.45 25.72 -21.28
N THR A 29 7.68 25.80 -22.58
CA THR A 29 7.43 24.69 -23.51
C THR A 29 8.33 23.50 -23.18
N PHE A 30 9.62 23.75 -22.92
CA PHE A 30 10.56 22.72 -22.48
C PHE A 30 10.12 22.06 -21.16
N LEU A 31 9.68 22.87 -20.19
CA LEU A 31 9.14 22.36 -18.92
C LEU A 31 7.88 21.51 -19.13
N GLY A 32 7.01 21.92 -20.05
CA GLY A 32 5.81 21.17 -20.44
C GLY A 32 6.15 19.81 -21.06
N VAL A 33 7.14 19.75 -21.94
CA VAL A 33 7.63 18.48 -22.53
C VAL A 33 8.20 17.57 -21.45
N LEU A 34 9.01 18.11 -20.53
CA LEU A 34 9.53 17.35 -19.40
C LEU A 34 8.40 16.80 -18.51
N TYR A 35 7.37 17.62 -18.24
CA TYR A 35 6.23 17.20 -17.46
C TYR A 35 5.43 16.07 -18.11
N ILE A 36 5.10 16.20 -19.40
CA ILE A 36 4.40 15.14 -20.16
C ILE A 36 5.22 13.85 -20.16
N THR A 37 6.53 13.98 -20.39
CA THR A 37 7.46 12.85 -20.38
C THR A 37 7.46 12.17 -19.01
N ASN A 38 7.56 12.93 -17.92
CA ASN A 38 7.53 12.39 -16.56
C ASN A 38 6.18 11.73 -16.23
N SER A 39 5.07 12.33 -16.65
CA SER A 39 3.71 11.80 -16.48
C SER A 39 3.52 10.45 -17.15
N TYR A 40 4.13 10.23 -18.33
CA TYR A 40 4.02 8.96 -19.05
C TYR A 40 4.69 7.79 -18.28
N TYR A 41 5.78 8.06 -17.55
CA TYR A 41 6.43 7.03 -16.72
C TYR A 41 5.62 6.65 -15.46
N LEU A 42 4.76 7.56 -14.98
CA LEU A 42 3.92 7.31 -13.81
C LEU A 42 2.82 6.29 -14.11
N GLU A 43 2.24 6.28 -15.31
CA GLU A 43 1.15 5.34 -15.67
C GLU A 43 1.59 3.87 -15.59
N GLY A 44 2.79 3.56 -16.08
CA GLY A 44 3.35 2.20 -15.98
C GLY A 44 3.63 1.81 -14.53
N THR A 45 4.22 2.74 -13.77
CA THR A 45 4.59 2.54 -12.36
C THR A 45 3.37 2.30 -11.48
N VAL A 46 2.28 3.03 -11.69
CA VAL A 46 1.02 2.88 -10.93
C VAL A 46 0.38 1.51 -11.18
N ARG A 47 0.42 1.01 -12.41
CA ARG A 47 -0.08 -0.32 -12.75
C ARG A 47 0.74 -1.43 -12.09
N ASP A 48 2.06 -1.30 -12.10
CA ASP A 48 2.96 -2.26 -11.45
C ASP A 48 2.80 -2.24 -9.93
N MET A 49 2.66 -1.07 -9.32
CA MET A 49 2.32 -0.92 -7.90
C MET A 49 1.03 -1.65 -7.52
N GLY A 50 0.00 -1.59 -8.37
CA GLY A 50 -1.25 -2.34 -8.17
C GLY A 50 -1.01 -3.86 -8.12
N SER A 51 -0.21 -4.38 -9.05
CA SER A 51 0.12 -5.81 -9.08
C SER A 51 0.94 -6.26 -7.86
N ILE A 52 1.90 -5.44 -7.42
CA ILE A 52 2.73 -5.70 -6.25
C ILE A 52 1.87 -5.68 -4.98
N LYS A 53 0.96 -4.71 -4.85
CA LYS A 53 0.02 -4.62 -3.73
C LYS A 53 -0.87 -5.85 -3.63
N ASN A 54 -1.37 -6.36 -4.75
CA ASN A 54 -2.18 -7.58 -4.76
C ASN A 54 -1.36 -8.80 -4.31
N LYS A 55 -0.12 -8.96 -4.78
CA LYS A 55 0.76 -10.04 -4.32
C LYS A 55 1.03 -9.99 -2.82
N ILE A 56 1.31 -8.80 -2.29
CA ILE A 56 1.51 -8.60 -0.84
C ILE A 56 0.24 -8.97 -0.06
N ASN A 57 -0.93 -8.60 -0.56
CA ASN A 57 -2.20 -8.92 0.08
C ASN A 57 -2.47 -10.44 0.07
N ASP A 58 -2.23 -11.11 -1.04
CA ASP A 58 -2.40 -12.55 -1.17
C ASP A 58 -1.47 -13.32 -0.21
N GLN A 59 -0.19 -12.93 -0.14
CA GLN A 59 0.77 -13.53 0.79
C GLN A 59 0.38 -13.30 2.26
N ASN A 60 -0.10 -12.10 2.61
CA ASN A 60 -0.57 -11.83 3.96
C ASN A 60 -1.81 -12.66 4.31
N ASN A 61 -2.74 -12.82 3.36
CA ASN A 61 -3.91 -13.66 3.56
C ASN A 61 -3.51 -15.12 3.83
N GLU A 62 -2.58 -15.66 3.03
CA GLU A 62 -2.08 -17.02 3.22
C GLU A 62 -1.39 -17.21 4.58
N PHE A 63 -0.59 -16.23 5.01
CA PHE A 63 0.03 -16.21 6.33
C PHE A 63 -1.01 -16.20 7.46
N VAL A 64 -2.01 -15.32 7.38
CA VAL A 64 -3.08 -15.22 8.38
C VAL A 64 -3.88 -16.51 8.45
N ILE A 65 -4.24 -17.11 7.30
CA ILE A 65 -4.96 -18.38 7.25
C ILE A 65 -4.13 -19.49 7.90
N THR A 66 -2.86 -19.62 7.52
CA THR A 66 -1.97 -20.68 8.04
C THR A 66 -1.74 -20.54 9.54
N LYS A 67 -1.46 -19.32 10.02
CA LYS A 67 -1.34 -19.02 11.44
C LYS A 67 -2.62 -19.37 12.20
N THR A 68 -3.76 -19.01 11.64
CA THR A 68 -5.07 -19.29 12.26
C THR A 68 -5.34 -20.79 12.34
N GLN A 69 -5.02 -21.56 11.30
CA GLN A 69 -5.15 -23.03 11.34
C GLN A 69 -4.26 -23.67 12.41
N VAL A 70 -3.01 -23.21 12.55
CA VAL A 70 -2.10 -23.68 13.61
C VAL A 70 -2.64 -23.31 14.99
N SER A 71 -3.11 -22.07 15.14
CA SER A 71 -3.69 -21.60 16.39
C SER A 71 -4.92 -22.43 16.79
N ILE A 72 -5.83 -22.72 15.86
CA ILE A 72 -7.00 -23.57 16.10
C ILE A 72 -6.58 -24.97 16.54
N LYS A 73 -5.62 -25.59 15.83
CA LYS A 73 -5.09 -26.92 16.19
C LYS A 73 -4.42 -26.93 17.57
N GLY A 74 -3.87 -25.79 18.01
CA GLY A 74 -3.27 -25.62 19.33
C GLY A 74 -4.25 -25.17 20.42
N GLN A 75 -5.52 -24.92 20.10
CA GLN A 75 -6.50 -24.56 21.13
C GLN A 75 -6.74 -25.74 22.06
N ARG A 76 -6.80 -25.43 23.37
CA ARG A 76 -6.98 -26.41 24.44
C ARG A 76 -8.15 -27.35 24.19
N ASN A 77 -9.29 -26.82 23.73
CA ASN A 77 -10.48 -27.62 23.41
C ASN A 77 -10.28 -28.60 22.24
N GLU A 78 -9.62 -28.17 21.16
CA GLU A 78 -9.30 -29.01 20.00
C GLU A 78 -8.30 -30.11 20.36
N VAL A 79 -7.30 -29.78 21.19
CA VAL A 79 -6.32 -30.75 21.69
C VAL A 79 -7.02 -31.79 22.56
N VAL A 80 -7.86 -31.37 23.52
CA VAL A 80 -8.64 -32.26 24.38
C VAL A 80 -9.49 -33.23 23.55
N ASN A 81 -10.25 -32.73 22.58
CA ASN A 81 -11.05 -33.58 21.68
C ASN A 81 -10.20 -34.60 20.88
N LYS A 82 -8.96 -34.26 20.53
CA LYS A 82 -8.02 -35.18 19.86
C LYS A 82 -7.43 -36.23 20.79
N VAL A 83 -7.05 -35.85 22.01
CA VAL A 83 -6.46 -36.78 22.99
C VAL A 83 -7.51 -37.62 23.73
N GLU A 84 -8.78 -37.23 23.74
CA GLU A 84 -9.89 -38.06 24.23
C GLU A 84 -10.02 -39.37 23.45
N LYS A 85 -9.80 -39.34 22.13
CA LYS A 85 -9.75 -40.57 21.29
C LYS A 85 -8.61 -41.50 21.68
N LEU A 86 -7.58 -41.00 22.34
CA LEU A 86 -6.45 -41.77 22.87
C LEU A 86 -6.67 -42.20 24.33
N GLY A 87 -7.85 -41.92 24.91
CA GLY A 87 -8.20 -42.29 26.29
C GLY A 87 -7.61 -41.38 27.36
N LEU A 88 -7.02 -40.25 26.97
CA LEU A 88 -6.42 -39.28 27.89
C LEU A 88 -7.47 -38.25 28.33
N LYS A 89 -7.57 -38.01 29.65
CA LYS A 89 -8.49 -37.02 30.23
C LYS A 89 -7.73 -35.80 30.73
N GLU A 90 -8.36 -34.64 30.64
CA GLU A 90 -7.81 -33.39 31.14
C GLU A 90 -7.67 -33.42 32.67
N SER A 91 -6.55 -32.93 33.19
CA SER A 91 -6.31 -32.83 34.64
C SER A 91 -7.11 -31.66 35.21
N GLU A 92 -8.22 -31.93 35.87
CA GLU A 92 -9.04 -30.92 36.55
C GLU A 92 -8.39 -30.35 37.82
N LYS A 93 -7.39 -31.04 38.36
CA LYS A 93 -6.67 -30.60 39.56
C LYS A 93 -5.40 -29.85 39.17
N PRO A 94 -5.20 -28.61 39.66
CA PRO A 94 -3.92 -27.92 39.49
C PRO A 94 -2.79 -28.74 40.13
N PRO A 95 -1.58 -28.73 39.56
CA PRO A 95 -0.44 -29.46 40.12
C PRO A 95 -0.15 -28.97 41.53
N PHE A 96 0.11 -29.90 42.46
CA PHE A 96 0.50 -29.54 43.82
C PHE A 96 1.83 -28.80 43.79
N GLN A 97 1.84 -27.54 44.27
CA GLN A 97 3.08 -26.85 44.59
C GLN A 97 3.69 -27.50 45.83
N LEU A 98 4.86 -28.11 45.67
CA LEU A 98 5.66 -28.58 46.80
C LEU A 98 6.16 -27.34 47.55
N GLN A 99 5.51 -27.00 48.66
CA GLN A 99 6.08 -26.07 49.62
C GLN A 99 7.09 -26.84 50.46
N GLU A 100 8.35 -26.43 50.38
CA GLU A 100 9.43 -26.97 51.20
C GLU A 100 9.04 -26.75 52.68
N LYS A 101 8.84 -27.85 53.42
CA LYS A 101 8.63 -27.76 54.86
C LYS A 101 9.98 -27.44 55.49
N GLU A 102 10.15 -26.19 55.88
CA GLU A 102 11.19 -25.74 56.79
C GLU A 102 11.00 -26.50 58.13
N ASN A 103 11.78 -27.56 58.32
CA ASN A 103 11.86 -28.27 59.58
C ASN A 103 12.73 -27.45 60.54
N LYS A 104 12.12 -27.11 61.66
CA LYS A 104 12.71 -26.41 62.81
C LYS A 104 13.54 -27.34 63.68
#